data_AF-A0A554KPF2-F1
#
_entry.id   AF-A0A554KPF2-F1
#
_cell.length_a   1.000
_cell.length_b   1.000
_cell.length_c   1.000
_cell.angle_alpha   90.00
_cell.angle_beta   90.00
_cell.angle_gamma   90.00
#
_symmetry.space_group_name_H-M   'P 1'
#
loop_
_entity.id
_entity.type
_entity.pdbx_description
1 polymer ?
#
loop_
_entity_poly.entity_id
_entity_poly.type
_entity_poly.pdbx_seq_one_letter_code
_entity_poly.pdbx_strand_id
1 'polypeptide(L)'
;MILSLFAFGSVGFWAVLILLWAVMTVVVELEKGWGATLTLGAMVGFALLIGKSDVLSFVGNHWVLALAAIPIYLTIGTGWGIGKWGWLVGKARGRHDDMREEFDREDHGNASVLAVKASWETRLASAHICATTSHCNCTKRPLVRQHKALILMWMSCWPWSFVWTMLKDPIREAFIYIREKTSALMDSMSKRAFASAEAHLMTTDERKQYEKERAARRPNND
;
A
#
# COMPACT_ATOMS: atom_id res chain seq x y z
N MET A 1 22.58 -12.48 37.40
CA MET A 1 22.54 -11.01 37.19
C MET A 1 22.24 -10.61 35.74
N ILE A 2 22.69 -11.33 34.71
CA ILE A 2 22.34 -10.96 33.32
C ILE A 2 20.83 -11.14 33.03
N LEU A 3 20.22 -12.24 33.52
CA LEU A 3 18.78 -12.51 33.32
C LEU A 3 17.86 -11.44 33.92
N SER A 4 18.25 -10.77 35.01
CA SER A 4 17.45 -9.69 35.61
C SER A 4 17.41 -8.42 34.74
N LEU A 5 18.38 -8.21 33.85
CA LEU A 5 18.35 -7.10 32.89
C LEU A 5 17.35 -7.31 31.76
N PHE A 6 16.84 -8.54 31.59
CA PHE A 6 15.84 -8.90 30.59
C PHE A 6 14.49 -9.26 31.21
N ALA A 7 14.33 -9.12 32.53
CA ALA A 7 13.04 -9.35 33.19
C ALA A 7 11.95 -8.46 32.58
N PHE A 8 10.71 -8.94 32.58
CA PHE A 8 9.58 -8.17 32.02
C PHE A 8 9.50 -6.78 32.65
N GLY A 9 9.43 -5.74 31.81
CA GLY A 9 9.42 -4.33 32.24
C GLY A 9 10.79 -3.70 32.49
N SER A 10 11.89 -4.47 32.45
CA SER A 10 13.26 -3.93 32.54
C SER A 10 13.68 -3.20 31.25
N VAL A 11 14.72 -2.35 31.36
CA VAL A 11 15.26 -1.60 30.21
C VAL A 11 15.78 -2.53 29.11
N GLY A 12 16.45 -3.64 29.46
CA GLY A 12 16.96 -4.59 28.46
C GLY A 12 15.85 -5.34 27.74
N PHE A 13 14.72 -5.63 28.41
CA PHE A 13 13.53 -6.18 27.76
C PHE A 13 12.99 -5.22 26.67
N TRP A 14 12.81 -3.94 27.01
CA TRP A 14 12.31 -2.94 26.05
C TRP A 14 13.30 -2.70 24.90
N ALA A 15 14.61 -2.70 25.17
CA ALA A 15 15.63 -2.55 24.14
C ALA A 15 15.58 -3.69 23.11
N VAL A 16 15.44 -4.94 23.55
CA VAL A 16 15.29 -6.09 22.64
C VAL A 16 13.98 -6.00 21.87
N LEU A 17 12.89 -5.58 22.52
CA LEU A 17 11.59 -5.43 21.88
C LEU A 17 11.61 -4.37 20.77
N ILE A 18 12.26 -3.24 21.01
CA ILE A 18 12.49 -2.18 20.01
C ILE A 18 13.37 -2.70 18.86
N LEU A 19 14.43 -3.45 19.18
CA LEU A 19 15.30 -4.04 18.17
C LEU A 19 14.53 -5.02 17.27
N LEU A 20 13.76 -5.93 17.85
CA LEU A 20 12.92 -6.87 17.10
C LEU A 20 11.88 -6.15 16.24
N TRP A 21 11.28 -5.08 16.76
CA TRP A 21 10.37 -4.23 16.01
C TRP A 21 11.05 -3.52 14.81
N ALA A 22 12.27 -3.03 14.99
CA ALA A 22 13.05 -2.43 13.91
C ALA A 22 13.40 -3.46 12.83
N VAL A 23 13.85 -4.66 13.21
CA VAL A 23 14.12 -5.77 12.28
C VAL A 23 12.86 -6.17 11.52
N MET A 24 11.73 -6.31 12.22
CA MET A 24 10.44 -6.60 11.59
C MET A 24 10.07 -5.54 10.55
N THR A 25 10.26 -4.25 10.86
CA THR A 25 9.98 -3.14 9.93
C THR A 25 10.83 -3.23 8.67
N VAL A 26 12.13 -3.46 8.81
CA VAL A 26 13.05 -3.65 7.67
C VAL A 26 12.63 -4.87 6.82
N VAL A 27 12.27 -5.98 7.45
CA VAL A 27 11.87 -7.19 6.73
C VAL A 27 10.54 -7.00 5.97
N VAL A 28 9.60 -6.26 6.55
CA VAL A 28 8.34 -5.87 5.87
C VAL A 28 8.63 -4.96 4.69
N GLU A 29 9.58 -4.03 4.80
CA GLU A 29 10.01 -3.18 3.69
C GLU A 29 10.73 -3.95 2.57
N LEU A 30 11.42 -5.03 2.91
CA LEU A 30 12.03 -5.95 1.95
C LEU A 30 11.01 -6.91 1.30
N GLU A 31 9.72 -6.78 1.65
CA GLU A 31 8.61 -7.58 1.12
C GLU A 31 8.76 -9.10 1.27
N LYS A 32 9.66 -9.54 2.14
CA LYS A 32 9.82 -10.96 2.47
C LYS A 32 8.75 -11.32 3.51
N GLY A 33 7.53 -11.58 3.02
CA GLY A 33 6.37 -11.87 3.88
C GLY A 33 6.61 -12.96 4.93
N TRP A 34 7.43 -13.98 4.64
CA TRP A 34 7.80 -15.02 5.60
C TRP A 34 8.71 -14.54 6.75
N GLY A 35 9.54 -13.52 6.50
CA GLY A 35 10.45 -12.99 7.51
C GLY A 35 9.72 -12.18 8.59
N ALA A 36 8.61 -11.54 8.25
CA ALA A 36 7.74 -10.87 9.22
C ALA A 36 7.14 -11.92 10.20
N THR A 37 6.73 -13.08 9.69
CA THR A 37 6.25 -14.19 10.52
C THR A 37 7.35 -14.74 11.44
N LEU A 38 8.57 -14.87 10.93
CA LEU A 38 9.70 -15.39 11.71
C LEU A 38 10.12 -14.42 12.83
N THR A 39 10.17 -13.11 12.54
CA THR A 39 10.48 -12.08 13.54
C THR A 39 9.41 -11.98 14.62
N LEU A 40 8.13 -12.11 14.26
CA LEU A 40 7.03 -12.22 15.21
C LEU A 40 7.15 -13.47 16.09
N GLY A 41 7.44 -14.64 15.49
CA GLY A 41 7.66 -15.88 16.21
C GLY A 41 8.82 -15.77 17.21
N ALA A 42 9.91 -15.10 16.81
CA ALA A 42 11.04 -14.80 17.69
C ALA A 42 10.64 -13.87 18.84
N MET A 43 9.81 -12.86 18.59
CA MET A 43 9.31 -11.93 19.61
C MET A 43 8.40 -12.63 20.63
N VAL A 44 7.47 -13.47 20.17
CA VAL A 44 6.62 -14.29 21.04
C VAL A 44 7.45 -15.30 21.82
N GLY A 45 8.37 -16.00 21.16
CA GLY A 45 9.29 -16.94 21.80
C GLY A 45 10.15 -16.27 22.88
N PHE A 46 10.69 -15.09 22.58
CA PHE A 46 11.45 -14.29 23.54
C PHE A 46 10.60 -13.89 24.76
N ALA A 47 9.37 -13.41 24.53
CA ALA A 47 8.44 -13.06 25.60
C ALA A 47 8.08 -14.26 26.48
N LEU A 48 7.87 -15.46 25.88
CA LEU A 48 7.53 -16.67 26.61
C LEU A 48 8.73 -17.26 27.37
N LEU A 49 9.92 -17.26 26.77
CA LEU A 49 11.13 -17.86 27.37
C LEU A 49 11.70 -17.02 28.51
N ILE A 50 11.67 -15.70 28.39
CA ILE A 50 12.29 -14.79 29.37
C ILE A 50 11.27 -14.27 30.36
N GLY A 51 10.01 -14.09 29.94
CA GLY A 51 8.99 -13.47 30.76
C GLY A 51 8.76 -14.20 32.07
N LYS A 52 8.71 -15.55 32.08
CA LYS A 52 8.15 -16.40 33.17
C LYS A 52 6.76 -15.97 33.70
N SER A 53 6.29 -14.78 33.33
CA SER A 53 4.98 -14.24 33.53
C SER A 53 4.02 -15.02 32.66
N ASP A 54 3.02 -15.59 33.31
CA ASP A 54 1.92 -16.25 32.65
C ASP A 54 1.12 -15.16 31.91
N VAL A 55 1.42 -14.95 30.63
CA VAL A 55 0.78 -13.93 29.79
C VAL A 55 -0.74 -14.10 29.80
N LEU A 56 -1.20 -15.36 29.89
CA LEU A 56 -2.61 -15.69 30.03
C LEU A 56 -3.17 -15.19 31.35
N SER A 57 -2.42 -15.29 32.45
CA SER A 57 -2.81 -14.73 33.74
C SER A 57 -2.89 -13.20 33.71
N PHE A 58 -1.95 -12.52 33.04
CA PHE A 58 -2.01 -11.06 32.86
C PHE A 58 -3.25 -10.63 32.06
N VAL A 59 -3.54 -11.32 30.94
CA VAL A 59 -4.74 -11.05 30.15
C VAL A 59 -6.02 -11.34 30.94
N GLY A 60 -6.05 -12.41 31.74
CA GLY A 60 -7.17 -12.73 32.62
C GLY A 60 -7.40 -11.65 33.69
N ASN A 61 -6.32 -11.19 34.34
CA ASN A 61 -6.39 -10.17 35.39
C ASN A 61 -6.68 -8.77 34.85
N HIS A 62 -6.34 -8.49 33.58
CA HIS A 62 -6.49 -7.20 32.94
C HIS A 62 -7.29 -7.27 31.62
N TRP A 63 -8.35 -8.08 31.59
CA TRP A 63 -9.13 -8.31 30.36
C TRP A 63 -9.73 -7.02 29.77
N VAL A 64 -10.10 -6.05 30.61
CA VAL A 64 -10.60 -4.73 30.17
C VAL A 64 -9.51 -3.97 29.41
N LEU A 65 -8.27 -3.98 29.90
CA LEU A 65 -7.14 -3.33 29.24
C LEU A 65 -6.80 -4.03 27.92
N ALA A 66 -6.86 -5.37 27.89
CA ALA A 66 -6.69 -6.15 26.68
C ALA A 66 -7.76 -5.82 25.62
N LEU A 67 -9.03 -5.68 26.03
CA LEU A 67 -10.10 -5.25 25.12
C LEU A 67 -9.94 -3.81 24.65
N ALA A 68 -9.56 -2.88 25.54
CA ALA A 68 -9.32 -1.48 25.21
C ALA A 68 -8.11 -1.28 24.27
N ALA A 69 -7.13 -2.18 24.32
CA ALA A 69 -5.99 -2.16 23.43
C ALA A 69 -6.39 -2.43 21.97
N ILE A 70 -7.44 -3.22 21.71
CA ILE A 70 -7.89 -3.57 20.35
C ILE A 70 -8.25 -2.34 19.50
N PRO A 71 -9.15 -1.42 19.92
CA PRO A 71 -9.47 -0.25 19.11
C PRO A 71 -8.30 0.73 18.98
N ILE A 72 -7.48 0.92 20.02
CA ILE A 72 -6.27 1.74 19.94
C ILE A 72 -5.32 1.17 18.89
N TYR A 73 -5.14 -0.14 18.92
CA TYR A 73 -4.32 -0.85 17.97
C TYR A 73 -4.86 -0.72 16.53
N LEU A 74 -6.16 -0.92 16.31
CA LEU A 74 -6.80 -0.81 14.99
C LEU A 74 -6.72 0.61 14.42
N THR A 75 -6.88 1.63 15.25
CA THR A 75 -6.83 3.03 14.82
C THR A 75 -5.41 3.43 14.39
N ILE A 76 -4.38 3.03 15.14
CA ILE A 76 -2.97 3.26 14.78
C ILE A 76 -2.63 2.55 13.47
N GLY A 77 -2.96 1.26 13.33
CA GLY A 77 -2.69 0.49 12.12
C GLY A 77 -3.40 1.07 10.89
N THR A 78 -4.66 1.50 11.05
CA THR A 78 -5.43 2.15 9.98
C THR A 78 -4.81 3.49 9.57
N GLY A 79 -4.43 4.33 10.54
CA GLY A 79 -3.77 5.61 10.28
C GLY A 79 -2.45 5.43 9.53
N TRP A 80 -1.64 4.45 9.93
CA TRP A 80 -0.38 4.11 9.27
C TRP A 80 -0.60 3.65 7.82
N GLY A 81 -1.57 2.75 7.59
CA GLY A 81 -1.93 2.28 6.25
C GLY A 81 -2.37 3.42 5.32
N ILE A 82 -3.17 4.38 5.82
CA ILE A 82 -3.56 5.58 5.08
C ILE A 82 -2.34 6.44 4.76
N GLY A 83 -1.43 6.65 5.72
CA GLY A 83 -0.19 7.41 5.52
C GLY A 83 0.70 6.80 4.42
N LYS A 84 0.94 5.48 4.49
CA LYS A 84 1.72 4.75 3.48
C LYS A 84 1.06 4.79 2.11
N TRP A 85 -0.27 4.69 2.03
CA TRP A 85 -0.99 4.85 0.77
C TRP A 85 -0.81 6.26 0.20
N GLY A 86 -0.91 7.30 1.03
CA GLY A 86 -0.63 8.68 0.63
C GLY A 86 0.77 8.85 0.04
N TRP A 87 1.78 8.23 0.66
CA TRP A 87 3.15 8.25 0.13
C TRP A 87 3.27 7.51 -1.21
N LEU A 88 2.66 6.33 -1.34
CA LEU A 88 2.64 5.58 -2.59
C LEU A 88 1.98 6.39 -3.73
N VAL A 89 0.82 6.99 -3.46
CA VAL A 89 0.10 7.85 -4.42
C VAL A 89 0.94 9.05 -4.79
N GLY A 90 1.58 9.72 -3.82
CA GLY A 90 2.46 10.86 -4.07
C GLY A 90 3.66 10.51 -4.95
N LYS A 91 4.31 9.37 -4.68
CA LYS A 91 5.44 8.88 -5.48
C LYS A 91 5.01 8.49 -6.91
N ALA A 92 3.85 7.84 -7.04
CA ALA A 92 3.28 7.51 -8.34
C ALA A 92 2.93 8.78 -9.14
N ARG A 93 2.39 9.79 -8.45
CA ARG A 93 2.06 11.08 -9.06
C ARG A 93 3.32 11.82 -9.53
N GLY A 94 4.35 11.92 -8.68
CA GLY A 94 5.61 12.57 -9.05
C GLY A 94 6.21 11.98 -10.33
N ARG A 95 6.27 10.65 -10.45
CA ARG A 95 6.74 9.98 -11.68
C ARG A 95 5.88 10.28 -12.91
N HIS A 96 4.57 10.40 -12.73
CA HIS A 96 3.67 10.77 -13.82
C HIS A 96 3.94 12.21 -14.27
N ASP A 97 4.20 13.12 -13.33
CA ASP A 97 4.54 14.51 -13.62
C ASP A 97 5.92 14.61 -14.30
N ASP A 98 6.91 13.82 -13.87
CA ASP A 98 8.23 13.75 -14.51
C ASP A 98 8.11 13.27 -15.98
N MET A 99 7.38 12.18 -16.23
CA MET A 99 7.14 11.67 -17.60
C MET A 99 6.37 12.69 -18.45
N ARG A 100 5.49 13.46 -17.82
CA ARG A 100 4.72 14.49 -18.50
C ARG A 100 5.61 15.65 -18.91
N GLU A 101 6.48 16.10 -18.01
CA GLU A 101 7.45 17.15 -18.30
C GLU A 101 8.40 16.73 -19.44
N GLU A 102 8.88 15.49 -19.43
CA GLU A 102 9.69 14.95 -20.54
C GLU A 102 8.92 14.96 -21.87
N PHE A 103 7.66 14.57 -21.85
CA PHE A 103 6.82 14.57 -23.05
C PHE A 103 6.52 15.99 -23.55
N ASP A 104 6.30 16.95 -22.65
CA ASP A 104 6.05 18.35 -23.02
C ASP A 104 7.33 19.05 -23.52
N ARG A 105 8.53 18.55 -23.16
CA ARG A 105 9.82 19.00 -23.73
C ARG A 105 10.06 18.49 -25.15
N GLU A 106 9.42 17.41 -25.56
CA GLU A 106 9.49 16.93 -26.93
C GLU A 106 8.68 17.85 -27.83
N ASP A 107 9.31 18.38 -28.88
CA ASP A 107 8.62 19.25 -29.82
C ASP A 107 7.63 18.43 -30.66
N HIS A 108 6.34 18.65 -30.43
CA HIS A 108 5.26 18.02 -31.19
C HIS A 108 4.87 18.82 -32.45
N GLY A 109 5.55 19.95 -32.72
CA GLY A 109 5.30 20.81 -33.87
C GLY A 109 3.82 21.21 -34.01
N ASN A 110 3.32 21.23 -35.25
CA ASN A 110 1.92 21.57 -35.57
C ASN A 110 0.96 20.37 -35.44
N ALA A 111 1.27 19.38 -34.62
CA ALA A 111 0.37 18.25 -34.39
C ALA A 111 -0.97 18.74 -33.81
N SER A 112 -2.07 18.09 -34.21
CA SER A 112 -3.38 18.39 -33.61
C SER A 112 -3.38 17.98 -32.13
N VAL A 113 -4.17 18.67 -31.31
CA VAL A 113 -4.33 18.34 -29.87
C VAL A 113 -4.70 16.86 -29.68
N LEU A 114 -5.55 16.31 -30.54
CA LEU A 114 -5.91 14.89 -30.53
C LEU A 114 -4.73 13.96 -30.82
N ALA A 115 -3.86 14.32 -31.78
CA ALA A 115 -2.66 13.55 -32.09
C ALA A 115 -1.66 13.57 -30.92
N VAL A 116 -1.46 14.72 -30.27
CA VAL A 116 -0.60 14.85 -29.09
C VAL A 116 -1.15 14.04 -27.91
N LYS A 117 -2.46 14.06 -27.68
CA LYS A 117 -3.08 13.18 -26.67
C LYS A 117 -2.90 11.69 -27.02
N ALA A 118 -2.92 11.32 -28.31
CA ALA A 118 -2.77 9.93 -28.73
C ALA A 118 -1.34 9.42 -28.56
N SER A 119 -0.35 10.25 -28.89
CA SER A 119 1.05 9.93 -28.66
C SER A 119 1.35 9.81 -27.17
N TRP A 120 0.76 10.67 -26.33
CA TRP A 120 0.85 10.55 -24.88
C TRP A 120 0.29 9.22 -24.35
N GLU A 121 -0.93 8.84 -24.77
CA GLU A 121 -1.51 7.55 -24.36
C GLU A 121 -0.66 6.36 -24.81
N THR A 122 -0.07 6.44 -26.01
CA THR A 122 0.83 5.42 -26.53
C THR A 122 2.12 5.33 -25.70
N ARG A 123 2.70 6.46 -25.31
CA ARG A 123 3.89 6.51 -24.45
C ARG A 123 3.62 5.95 -23.06
N LEU A 124 2.46 6.29 -22.48
CA LEU A 124 2.01 5.70 -21.22
C LEU A 124 1.83 4.17 -21.35
N ALA A 125 1.29 3.69 -22.48
CA ALA A 125 1.16 2.26 -22.75
C ALA A 125 2.52 1.56 -22.91
N SER A 126 3.52 2.19 -23.52
CA SER A 126 4.86 1.61 -23.64
C SER A 126 5.64 1.64 -22.32
N ALA A 127 5.47 2.70 -21.51
CA ALA A 127 6.11 2.79 -20.19
C ALA A 127 5.63 1.68 -19.22
N HIS A 128 4.42 1.14 -19.42
CA HIS A 128 3.94 -0.05 -18.70
C HIS A 128 4.79 -1.30 -18.98
N ILE A 129 5.37 -1.44 -20.17
CA ILE A 129 6.07 -2.66 -20.60
C ILE A 129 7.46 -2.74 -19.98
N CYS A 130 8.13 -1.60 -19.81
CA CYS A 130 9.46 -1.52 -19.18
C CYS A 130 9.43 -1.64 -17.64
N ALA A 131 8.26 -1.52 -17.00
CA ALA A 131 8.10 -1.60 -15.55
C ALA A 131 7.96 -3.04 -15.01
N THR A 132 8.40 -4.05 -15.77
CA THR A 132 8.34 -5.48 -15.39
C THR A 132 9.25 -5.84 -14.21
N THR A 133 10.12 -4.92 -13.76
CA THR A 133 10.75 -4.98 -12.44
C THR A 133 9.78 -4.52 -11.35
N SER A 134 8.91 -5.47 -11.02
CA SER A 134 8.02 -5.65 -9.86
C SER A 134 7.10 -4.54 -9.33
N HIS A 135 7.40 -3.23 -9.30
CA HIS A 135 6.65 -2.35 -8.37
C HIS A 135 6.21 -0.97 -8.82
N CYS A 136 6.18 -0.65 -10.12
CA CYS A 136 5.67 0.66 -10.49
C CYS A 136 4.95 0.72 -11.84
N ASN A 137 3.65 0.42 -11.80
CA ASN A 137 2.72 0.92 -12.81
C ASN A 137 2.56 2.44 -12.63
N CYS A 138 3.49 3.22 -13.18
CA CYS A 138 3.54 4.69 -13.06
C CYS A 138 2.46 5.42 -13.88
N THR A 139 1.73 4.66 -14.67
CA THR A 139 0.96 5.11 -15.84
C THR A 139 -0.55 4.96 -15.62
N LYS A 140 -0.96 4.19 -14.61
CA LYS A 140 -2.36 4.12 -14.17
C LYS A 140 -2.47 4.57 -12.74
N ARG A 141 -3.50 5.38 -12.47
CA ARG A 141 -3.93 5.75 -11.13
C ARG A 141 -3.96 4.48 -10.25
N PRO A 142 -3.24 4.44 -9.11
CA PRO A 142 -3.25 3.27 -8.25
C PRO A 142 -4.67 3.08 -7.71
N LEU A 143 -5.28 1.96 -8.08
CA LEU A 143 -6.60 1.57 -7.61
C LEU A 143 -6.44 0.63 -6.43
N VAL A 144 -7.17 0.88 -5.34
CA VAL A 144 -7.14 0.01 -4.15
C VAL A 144 -7.44 -1.46 -4.52
N ARG A 145 -8.34 -1.66 -5.48
CA ARG A 145 -8.70 -3.00 -5.99
C ARG A 145 -7.54 -3.77 -6.63
N GLN A 146 -6.56 -3.09 -7.20
CA GLN A 146 -5.38 -3.69 -7.83
C GLN A 146 -4.26 -3.96 -6.82
N HIS A 147 -4.22 -3.21 -5.73
CA HIS A 147 -3.23 -3.33 -4.65
C HIS A 147 -3.78 -4.03 -3.40
N LYS A 148 -4.83 -4.86 -3.53
CA LYS A 148 -5.46 -5.57 -2.40
C LYS A 148 -4.47 -6.37 -1.58
N ALA A 149 -3.56 -7.10 -2.21
CA ALA A 149 -2.57 -7.93 -1.51
C ALA A 149 -1.61 -7.06 -0.69
N LEU A 150 -1.16 -5.94 -1.24
CA LEU A 150 -0.26 -4.99 -0.57
C LEU A 150 -0.95 -4.28 0.61
N ILE A 151 -2.18 -3.82 0.41
CA ILE A 151 -2.98 -3.18 1.46
C ILE A 151 -3.33 -4.20 2.55
N LEU A 152 -3.72 -5.42 2.16
CA LEU A 152 -3.94 -6.51 3.11
C LEU A 152 -2.66 -6.79 3.87
N MET A 153 -1.50 -6.87 3.21
CA MET A 153 -0.20 -7.07 3.85
C MET A 153 0.12 -5.94 4.83
N TRP A 154 -0.11 -4.67 4.48
CA TRP A 154 0.06 -3.55 5.41
C TRP A 154 -0.88 -3.63 6.61
N MET A 155 -2.10 -4.11 6.40
CA MET A 155 -3.07 -4.31 7.48
C MET A 155 -2.80 -5.58 8.32
N SER A 156 -2.22 -6.63 7.74
CA SER A 156 -2.03 -7.95 8.37
C SER A 156 -0.64 -8.15 8.97
N CYS A 157 0.39 -7.45 8.50
CA CYS A 157 1.76 -7.47 9.05
C CYS A 157 1.91 -6.81 10.43
N TRP A 158 0.83 -6.45 11.13
CA TRP A 158 0.94 -5.60 12.31
C TRP A 158 0.31 -6.13 13.63
N PRO A 159 -0.37 -7.31 13.77
CA PRO A 159 0.29 -8.59 14.10
C PRO A 159 -0.64 -9.84 13.93
N TRP A 160 -1.49 -9.89 12.89
CA TRP A 160 -2.82 -10.54 12.99
C TRP A 160 -2.90 -12.05 12.70
N SER A 161 -1.79 -12.69 12.36
CA SER A 161 -1.81 -14.14 12.10
C SER A 161 -2.13 -14.98 13.36
N PHE A 162 -2.00 -14.40 14.56
CA PHE A 162 -2.35 -15.06 15.84
C PHE A 162 -3.84 -14.93 16.23
N VAL A 163 -4.52 -13.87 15.79
CA VAL A 163 -5.97 -13.70 16.05
C VAL A 163 -6.81 -14.48 15.03
N TRP A 164 -6.24 -14.77 13.85
CA TRP A 164 -6.91 -15.48 12.77
C TRP A 164 -7.24 -16.95 13.07
N THR A 165 -6.62 -17.54 14.10
CA THR A 165 -6.94 -18.88 14.59
C THR A 165 -7.96 -18.89 15.73
N MET A 166 -8.28 -17.74 16.36
CA MET A 166 -9.07 -17.71 17.61
C MET A 166 -10.47 -17.08 17.49
N LEU A 167 -10.76 -16.28 16.46
CA LEU A 167 -12.05 -15.58 16.33
C LEU A 167 -12.67 -15.77 14.93
N LYS A 168 -13.45 -16.85 14.79
CA LYS A 168 -14.36 -17.02 13.65
C LYS A 168 -15.53 -16.03 13.77
N ASP A 169 -15.64 -15.16 12.77
CA ASP A 169 -16.78 -14.33 12.36
C ASP A 169 -16.83 -12.81 12.70
N PRO A 170 -16.91 -12.32 13.95
CA PRO A 170 -17.18 -10.90 14.20
C PRO A 170 -16.04 -9.97 13.76
N ILE A 171 -14.79 -10.44 13.88
CA ILE A 171 -13.61 -9.69 13.48
C ILE A 171 -13.48 -9.61 11.97
N ARG A 172 -13.87 -10.68 11.26
CA ARG A 172 -13.85 -10.70 9.80
C ARG A 172 -14.78 -9.62 9.23
N GLU A 173 -15.97 -9.49 9.81
CA GLU A 173 -16.92 -8.43 9.42
C GLU A 173 -16.40 -7.04 9.75
N ALA A 174 -15.86 -6.84 10.96
CA ALA A 174 -15.24 -5.57 11.34
C ALA A 174 -14.08 -5.19 10.38
N PHE A 175 -13.27 -6.17 9.98
CA PHE A 175 -12.18 -5.94 9.05
C PHE A 175 -12.66 -5.63 7.64
N ILE A 176 -13.68 -6.34 7.13
CA ILE A 176 -14.30 -6.03 5.84
C ILE A 176 -14.87 -4.61 5.86
N TYR A 177 -15.57 -4.24 6.94
CA TYR A 177 -16.11 -2.90 7.13
C TYR A 177 -15.02 -1.82 7.13
N ILE A 178 -13.96 -1.99 7.95
CA ILE A 178 -12.82 -1.07 7.99
C ILE A 178 -12.16 -0.98 6.62
N ARG A 179 -11.97 -2.12 5.94
CA ARG A 179 -11.38 -2.16 4.60
C ARG A 179 -12.23 -1.39 3.60
N GLU A 180 -13.55 -1.55 3.61
CA GLU A 180 -14.44 -0.84 2.68
C GLU A 180 -14.42 0.67 2.90
N LYS A 181 -14.47 1.12 4.15
CA LYS A 181 -14.37 2.54 4.50
C LYS A 181 -13.01 3.14 4.13
N THR A 182 -11.93 2.46 4.47
CA THR A 182 -10.57 2.89 4.15
C THR A 182 -10.30 2.85 2.65
N SER A 183 -10.82 1.85 1.93
CA SER A 183 -10.72 1.77 0.46
C SER A 183 -11.39 2.97 -0.21
N ALA A 184 -12.58 3.36 0.24
CA ALA A 184 -13.28 4.52 -0.30
C ALA A 184 -12.47 5.83 -0.09
N LEU A 185 -11.86 5.99 1.09
CA LEU A 185 -11.01 7.13 1.39
C LEU A 185 -9.74 7.13 0.51
N MET A 186 -9.05 6.00 0.42
CA MET A 186 -7.85 5.81 -0.38
C MET A 186 -8.12 6.04 -1.89
N ASP A 187 -9.26 5.56 -2.40
CA ASP A 187 -9.70 5.81 -3.77
C ASP A 187 -10.02 7.29 -3.98
N SER A 188 -10.58 7.99 -2.98
CA SER A 188 -10.84 9.43 -3.06
C SER A 188 -9.55 10.25 -3.11
N MET A 189 -8.52 9.85 -2.34
CA MET A 189 -7.19 10.47 -2.38
C MET A 189 -6.54 10.26 -3.75
N SER A 190 -6.62 9.03 -4.27
CA SER A 190 -6.09 8.68 -5.59
C SER A 190 -6.79 9.49 -6.70
N LYS A 191 -8.12 9.63 -6.66
CA LYS A 191 -8.89 10.48 -7.58
C LYS A 191 -8.46 11.94 -7.52
N ARG A 192 -8.31 12.52 -6.33
CA ARG A 192 -7.88 13.92 -6.18
C ARG A 192 -6.46 14.14 -6.70
N ALA A 193 -5.54 13.23 -6.39
CA ALA A 193 -4.15 13.31 -6.84
C ALA A 193 -4.01 13.18 -8.36
N PHE A 194 -4.85 12.36 -9.00
CA PHE A 194 -4.80 12.12 -10.45
C PHE A 194 -5.80 12.96 -11.26
N ALA A 195 -6.61 13.82 -10.63
CA ALA A 195 -7.64 14.61 -11.33
C ALA A 195 -7.06 15.46 -12.47
N SER A 196 -5.90 16.09 -12.26
CA SER A 196 -5.22 16.86 -13.31
C SER A 196 -4.61 15.97 -14.39
N ALA A 197 -4.12 14.77 -14.06
CA ALA A 197 -3.57 13.85 -15.05
C ALA A 197 -4.66 13.29 -15.97
N GLU A 198 -5.84 12.99 -15.41
CA GLU A 198 -6.99 12.50 -16.16
C GLU A 198 -7.54 13.54 -17.16
N ALA A 199 -7.37 14.84 -16.90
CA ALA A 199 -7.76 15.90 -17.82
C ALA A 199 -6.97 15.89 -19.16
N HIS A 200 -5.78 15.28 -19.17
CA HIS A 200 -4.92 15.18 -20.35
C HIS A 200 -5.11 13.89 -21.14
N LEU A 201 -5.82 12.91 -20.58
CA LEU A 201 -6.16 11.69 -21.31
C LEU A 201 -7.26 11.98 -22.34
N MET A 202 -7.32 11.17 -23.39
CA MET A 202 -8.44 11.30 -24.32
C MET A 202 -9.72 10.80 -23.67
N THR A 203 -10.76 11.59 -23.81
CA THR A 203 -12.13 11.14 -23.57
C THR A 203 -12.53 10.09 -24.62
N THR A 204 -13.51 9.25 -24.30
CA THR A 204 -14.02 8.23 -25.22
C THR A 204 -14.48 8.83 -26.56
N ASP A 205 -15.02 10.05 -26.53
CA ASP A 205 -15.51 10.73 -27.73
C ASP A 205 -14.36 11.32 -28.56
N GLU A 206 -13.35 11.90 -27.90
CA GLU A 206 -12.11 12.33 -28.56
C GLU A 206 -11.39 11.14 -29.24
N ARG A 207 -11.38 9.95 -28.62
CA ARG A 207 -10.82 8.74 -29.24
C ARG A 207 -11.56 8.36 -30.51
N LYS A 208 -12.90 8.32 -30.47
CA LYS A 208 -13.73 8.05 -31.65
C LYS A 208 -13.51 9.09 -32.74
N GLN A 209 -13.35 10.36 -32.36
CA GLN A 209 -13.07 11.44 -33.30
C GLN A 209 -11.69 11.26 -33.95
N TYR A 210 -10.66 10.99 -33.16
CA TYR A 210 -9.32 10.72 -33.65
C TYR A 210 -9.26 9.50 -34.58
N GLU A 211 -9.97 8.42 -34.24
CA GLU A 211 -10.08 7.23 -35.09
C GLU A 211 -10.74 7.55 -36.44
N LYS A 212 -11.79 8.38 -36.46
CA LYS A 212 -12.43 8.86 -37.70
C LYS A 212 -11.48 9.73 -38.53
N GLU A 213 -10.79 10.69 -37.92
CA GLU A 213 -9.80 11.53 -38.60
C GLU A 213 -8.65 10.71 -39.19
N ARG A 214 -8.17 9.71 -38.43
CA ARG A 214 -7.13 8.79 -38.87
C ARG A 214 -7.60 7.90 -40.02
N ALA A 215 -8.85 7.42 -39.99
CA ALA A 215 -9.43 6.63 -41.07
C ALA A 215 -9.58 7.47 -42.35
N ALA A 216 -10.04 8.72 -42.25
CA ALA A 216 -10.18 9.63 -43.39
C ALA A 216 -8.84 10.02 -44.04
N ARG A 217 -7.74 10.02 -43.27
CA ARG A 217 -6.39 10.32 -43.76
C ARG A 217 -5.65 9.13 -44.37
N ARG A 218 -6.13 7.90 -44.19
CA ARG A 218 -5.49 6.74 -44.84
C ARG A 218 -5.79 6.84 -46.34
N PRO A 219 -4.79 7.10 -47.20
CA PRO A 219 -5.03 7.11 -48.64
C PRO A 219 -5.54 5.73 -49.04
N ASN A 220 -6.48 5.71 -49.98
CA ASN A 220 -7.04 4.50 -50.57
C ASN A 220 -5.96 3.85 -51.46
N ASN A 221 -4.91 3.30 -50.84
CA ASN A 221 -3.92 2.47 -51.51
C ASN A 221 -4.49 1.06 -51.61
N ASP A 222 -5.46 0.91 -52.52
CA ASP A 222 -5.84 -0.37 -53.11
C ASP A 222 -5.17 -0.50 -54.48
#